data_AF-A0A183J774-F1
#
_entry.id   AF-A0A183J774-F1
#
_cell.length_a   1.000
_cell.length_b   1.000
_cell.length_c   1.000
_cell.angle_alpha   90.00
_cell.angle_beta   90.00
_cell.angle_gamma   90.00
#
_symmetry.space_group_name_H-M   'P 1'
#
loop_
_entity.id
_entity.type
_entity.pdbx_description
1 polymer ?
#
loop_
_entity_poly.entity_id
_entity_poly.type
_entity_poly.pdbx_seq_one_letter_code
_entity_poly.pdbx_strand_id
1 'polypeptide(L)'
;MALGRLFSFMASDVAEKTNILLEHIERDASSQNYCTINSMLNFEVREGIVHRTIYTRSADGTLPSGSRTLLRLHRALQFVIRFIDGVRRSAETDRMAPVAKAGYDGTLGQYHSWLIRQGSGEAEAVPKGSPGYLYSGPCRHA
;
A
#
# COMPACT_ATOMS: atom_id res chain seq x y z
N MET A 1 10.71 0.03 20.75
CA MET A 1 9.67 -0.94 20.31
C MET A 1 8.82 -0.52 19.12
N ALA A 2 8.42 0.76 18.94
CA ALA A 2 7.56 1.14 17.79
C ALA A 2 8.27 1.11 16.43
N LEU A 3 9.48 1.66 16.35
CA LEU A 3 10.26 1.78 15.11
C LEU A 3 10.52 0.42 14.42
N GLY A 4 10.90 -0.61 15.19
CA GLY A 4 11.11 -1.96 14.67
C GLY A 4 9.85 -2.59 14.06
N ARG A 5 8.67 -2.35 14.65
CA ARG A 5 7.39 -2.82 14.10
C ARG A 5 7.01 -2.10 12.80
N LEU A 6 7.30 -0.81 12.69
CA LEU A 6 7.10 -0.05 11.47
C LEU A 6 8.02 -0.58 10.35
N PHE A 7 9.31 -0.78 10.65
CA PHE A 7 10.25 -1.36 9.67
C PHE A 7 9.88 -2.78 9.25
N SER A 8 9.48 -3.66 10.17
CA SER A 8 9.06 -5.02 9.80
C SER A 8 7.81 -5.01 8.92
N PHE A 9 6.86 -4.12 9.18
CA PHE A 9 5.69 -3.93 8.33
C PHE A 9 6.09 -3.46 6.93
N MET A 10 6.95 -2.45 6.81
CA MET A 10 7.36 -1.91 5.50
C MET A 10 8.27 -2.88 4.72
N ALA A 11 9.13 -3.63 5.40
CA ALA A 11 9.93 -4.68 4.78
C ALA A 11 9.02 -5.79 4.21
N SER A 12 8.00 -6.20 4.97
CA SER A 12 6.97 -7.14 4.48
C SER A 12 6.18 -6.56 3.31
N ASP A 13 5.76 -5.29 3.38
CA ASP A 13 4.99 -4.59 2.35
C ASP A 13 5.76 -4.47 1.01
N VAL A 14 7.07 -4.20 1.08
CA VAL A 14 8.00 -4.15 -0.06
C VAL A 14 8.29 -5.54 -0.61
N ALA A 15 8.53 -6.53 0.25
CA ALA A 15 8.81 -7.91 -0.15
C ALA A 15 7.60 -8.53 -0.87
N GLU A 16 6.38 -8.35 -0.35
CA GLU A 16 5.14 -8.81 -0.98
C GLU A 16 4.96 -8.23 -2.39
N LYS A 17 5.14 -6.92 -2.56
CA LYS A 17 4.98 -6.24 -3.86
C LYS A 17 6.06 -6.62 -4.86
N THR A 18 7.30 -6.77 -4.40
CA THR A 18 8.40 -7.25 -5.22
C THR A 18 8.12 -8.67 -5.70
N ASN A 19 7.63 -9.55 -4.83
CA ASN A 19 7.25 -10.92 -5.19
C ASN A 19 6.12 -10.96 -6.23
N ILE A 20 5.08 -10.12 -6.09
CA ILE A 20 4.01 -10.00 -7.10
C ILE A 20 4.55 -9.56 -8.47
N LEU A 21 5.51 -8.63 -8.51
CA LEU A 21 6.13 -8.17 -9.76
C LEU A 21 7.02 -9.25 -10.39
N LEU A 22 7.78 -10.00 -9.59
CA LEU A 22 8.57 -11.14 -10.05
C LEU A 22 7.66 -12.24 -10.62
N GLU A 23 6.56 -12.56 -9.95
CA GLU A 23 5.61 -13.57 -10.41
C GLU A 23 4.92 -13.18 -11.73
N HIS A 24 4.67 -11.88 -11.97
CA HIS A 24 4.25 -11.40 -13.29
C HIS A 24 5.32 -11.61 -14.37
N ILE A 25 6.60 -11.35 -14.06
CA ILE A 25 7.72 -11.59 -14.98
C ILE A 25 7.86 -13.09 -15.30
N GLU A 26 7.71 -13.97 -14.30
CA GLU A 26 7.77 -15.42 -14.47
C GLU A 26 6.60 -15.96 -15.33
N ARG A 27 5.37 -15.51 -15.04
CA ARG A 27 4.16 -15.92 -15.78
C ARG A 27 4.16 -15.43 -17.24
N ASP A 28 4.86 -14.34 -17.53
CA ASP A 28 4.92 -13.69 -18.84
C ASP A 28 6.29 -13.87 -19.55
N ALA A 29 7.15 -14.75 -19.04
CA ALA A 29 8.54 -14.91 -19.50
C ALA A 29 8.69 -15.15 -21.02
N SER A 30 7.67 -15.71 -21.68
CA SER A 30 7.63 -15.93 -23.13
C SER A 30 7.26 -14.69 -23.95
N SER A 31 6.54 -13.73 -23.37
CA SER A 31 5.92 -12.60 -24.09
C SER A 31 6.57 -11.25 -23.80
N GLN A 32 7.40 -11.16 -22.75
CA GLN A 32 8.24 -9.99 -22.41
C GLN A 32 7.46 -8.68 -22.14
N ASN A 33 6.15 -8.73 -21.95
CA ASN A 33 5.33 -7.59 -21.59
C ASN A 33 5.81 -6.97 -20.28
N TYR A 34 6.27 -7.76 -19.31
CA TYR A 34 6.81 -7.26 -18.02
C TYR A 34 8.32 -6.95 -18.03
N CYS A 35 9.00 -6.99 -19.18
CA CYS A 35 10.45 -6.73 -19.28
C CYS A 35 10.83 -5.29 -18.87
N THR A 36 9.97 -4.31 -19.13
CA THR A 36 10.15 -2.91 -18.72
C THR A 36 8.88 -2.35 -18.10
N ILE A 37 9.00 -1.27 -17.32
CA ILE A 37 7.84 -0.54 -16.78
C ILE A 37 6.94 -0.04 -17.91
N ASN A 38 7.51 0.42 -19.03
CA ASN A 38 6.75 0.94 -20.16
C ASN A 38 6.00 -0.16 -20.91
N SER A 39 6.64 -1.32 -21.16
CA SER A 39 5.96 -2.47 -21.79
C SER A 39 4.84 -3.00 -20.89
N MET A 40 5.05 -3.05 -19.57
CA MET A 40 4.05 -3.48 -18.58
C MET A 40 2.82 -2.58 -18.62
N LEU A 41 3.02 -1.24 -18.57
CA LEU A 41 1.94 -0.26 -18.61
C LEU A 41 1.13 -0.39 -19.90
N ASN A 42 1.81 -0.46 -21.06
CA ASN A 42 1.14 -0.57 -22.35
C ASN A 42 0.33 -1.88 -22.48
N PHE A 43 0.89 -2.99 -22.01
CA PHE A 43 0.20 -4.29 -21.96
C PHE A 43 -1.02 -4.24 -21.03
N GLU A 44 -0.86 -3.85 -19.77
CA GLU A 44 -1.96 -3.87 -18.80
C GLU A 44 -3.08 -2.87 -19.14
N VAL A 45 -2.77 -1.77 -19.84
CA VAL A 45 -3.78 -0.85 -20.38
C VAL A 45 -4.52 -1.48 -21.56
N ARG A 46 -3.80 -2.07 -22.53
CA ARG A 46 -4.40 -2.71 -23.72
C ARG A 46 -5.32 -3.87 -23.35
N GLU A 47 -4.89 -4.72 -22.42
CA GLU A 47 -5.67 -5.88 -21.95
C GLU A 47 -6.69 -5.53 -20.84
N GLY A 48 -6.85 -4.23 -20.50
CA GLY A 48 -7.79 -3.75 -19.47
C GLY A 48 -7.45 -4.18 -18.03
N ILE A 49 -6.29 -4.81 -17.80
CA ILE A 49 -5.85 -5.34 -16.49
C ILE A 49 -5.81 -4.24 -15.42
N VAL A 50 -5.42 -3.01 -15.78
CA VAL A 50 -5.40 -1.86 -14.86
C VAL A 50 -6.77 -1.52 -14.25
N HIS A 51 -7.88 -1.91 -14.89
CA HIS A 51 -9.25 -1.67 -14.41
C HIS A 51 -9.77 -2.76 -13.45
N ARG A 52 -9.10 -3.92 -13.35
CA ARG A 52 -9.53 -5.02 -12.48
C ARG A 52 -9.56 -4.57 -11.03
N THR A 53 -10.64 -4.86 -10.29
CA THR A 53 -10.83 -4.58 -8.86
C THR A 53 -10.17 -5.61 -7.95
N ILE A 54 -9.01 -6.13 -8.36
CA ILE A 54 -8.20 -7.11 -7.62
C ILE A 54 -7.06 -6.36 -6.92
N TYR A 55 -7.03 -6.45 -5.59
CA TYR A 55 -6.14 -5.66 -4.73
C TYR A 55 -5.11 -6.50 -3.96
N THR A 56 -5.35 -7.81 -3.85
CA THR A 56 -4.51 -8.83 -3.21
C THR A 56 -4.46 -10.06 -4.12
N ARG A 57 -3.58 -11.03 -3.84
CA ARG A 57 -3.66 -12.34 -4.51
C ARG A 57 -5.02 -12.98 -4.21
N SER A 58 -5.73 -13.41 -5.23
CA SER A 58 -7.03 -14.09 -5.12
C SER A 58 -6.84 -15.60 -4.95
N ALA A 59 -7.87 -16.29 -4.46
CA ALA A 59 -7.82 -17.73 -4.14
C ALA A 59 -7.64 -18.64 -5.38
N ASP A 60 -7.98 -18.13 -6.56
CA ASP A 60 -7.75 -18.72 -7.88
C ASP A 60 -6.31 -18.54 -8.39
N GLY A 61 -5.44 -17.87 -7.61
CA GLY A 61 -4.10 -17.50 -8.03
C GLY A 61 -4.03 -16.26 -8.94
N THR A 62 -5.13 -15.52 -9.13
CA THR A 62 -5.09 -14.25 -9.88
C THR A 62 -4.35 -13.17 -9.07
N LEU A 63 -3.43 -12.49 -9.74
CA LEU A 63 -2.62 -11.41 -9.15
C LEU A 63 -3.29 -10.04 -9.34
N PRO A 64 -3.03 -9.07 -8.44
CA PRO A 64 -3.35 -7.68 -8.70
C PRO A 64 -2.47 -7.13 -9.84
N SER A 65 -2.94 -6.07 -10.50
CA SER A 65 -2.19 -5.40 -11.58
C SER A 65 -0.75 -5.07 -11.16
N GLY A 66 0.21 -5.37 -12.03
CA GLY A 66 1.62 -5.01 -11.88
C GLY A 66 1.80 -3.49 -11.79
N SER A 67 1.12 -2.71 -12.62
CA SER A 67 1.13 -1.24 -12.59
C SER A 67 0.65 -0.68 -11.26
N ARG A 68 -0.44 -1.25 -10.70
CA ARG A 68 -0.95 -0.88 -9.36
C ARG A 68 0.01 -1.28 -8.24
N THR A 69 0.62 -2.46 -8.37
CA THR A 69 1.61 -2.98 -7.41
C THR A 69 2.86 -2.11 -7.39
N LEU A 70 3.38 -1.75 -8.56
CA LEU A 70 4.51 -0.83 -8.75
C LEU A 70 4.21 0.56 -8.20
N LEU A 71 3.01 1.11 -8.44
CA LEU A 71 2.61 2.41 -7.87
C LEU A 71 2.60 2.40 -6.34
N ARG A 72 2.14 1.31 -5.72
CA ARG A 72 2.19 1.13 -4.26
C ARG A 72 3.63 1.01 -3.76
N LEU A 73 4.47 0.24 -4.45
CA LEU A 73 5.90 0.09 -4.12
C LEU A 73 6.64 1.44 -4.23
N HIS A 74 6.38 2.24 -5.27
CA HIS A 74 6.94 3.57 -5.43
C HIS A 74 6.60 4.49 -4.25
N ARG A 75 5.35 4.46 -3.75
CA ARG A 75 4.93 5.24 -2.56
C ARG A 75 5.65 4.77 -1.28
N ALA A 76 5.88 3.46 -1.13
CA ALA A 76 6.70 2.94 -0.03
C ALA A 76 8.16 3.38 -0.13
N LEU A 77 8.74 3.44 -1.34
CA LEU A 77 10.09 3.98 -1.55
C LEU A 77 10.17 5.49 -1.28
N GLN A 78 9.12 6.27 -1.62
CA GLN A 78 9.03 7.69 -1.23
C GLN A 78 9.01 7.89 0.30
N PHE A 79 8.35 7.00 1.05
CA PHE A 79 8.47 6.98 2.51
C PHE A 79 9.94 6.77 2.93
N VAL A 80 10.61 5.75 2.39
CA VAL A 80 11.98 5.39 2.80
C VAL A 80 12.95 6.54 2.54
N ILE A 81 12.84 7.20 1.39
CA ILE A 81 13.63 8.39 1.04
C ILE A 81 13.42 9.51 2.08
N ARG A 82 12.17 9.87 2.38
CA ARG A 82 11.86 10.92 3.37
C ARG A 82 12.27 10.54 4.79
N PHE A 83 12.18 9.26 5.14
CA PHE A 83 12.64 8.76 6.42
C PHE A 83 14.17 8.92 6.57
N ILE A 84 14.94 8.48 5.57
CA ILE A 84 16.40 8.64 5.55
C ILE A 84 16.78 10.12 5.62
N ASP A 85 16.11 10.98 4.85
CA ASP A 85 16.35 12.43 4.87
C ASP A 85 15.97 13.08 6.21
N GLY A 86 14.96 12.56 6.92
CA GLY A 86 14.62 12.95 8.28
C GLY A 86 15.71 12.55 9.28
N VAL A 87 16.20 11.31 9.20
CA VAL A 87 17.34 10.83 10.03
C VAL A 87 18.59 11.68 9.81
N ARG A 88 18.92 12.01 8.55
CA ARG A 88 20.07 12.87 8.19
C ARG A 88 20.00 14.29 8.76
N ARG A 89 18.82 14.78 9.12
CA ARG A 89 18.58 16.13 9.68
C ARG A 89 18.36 16.13 11.19
N SER A 90 18.31 14.95 11.80
CA SER A 90 18.08 14.78 13.25
C SER A 90 19.41 14.88 14.01
N ALA A 91 19.38 15.43 15.22
CA ALA A 91 20.51 15.36 16.13
C ALA A 91 20.66 13.95 16.72
N GLU A 92 21.85 13.61 17.22
CA GLU A 92 22.13 12.30 17.84
C GLU A 92 21.29 12.06 19.13
N THR A 93 20.81 13.14 19.75
CA THR A 93 19.90 13.14 20.90
C THR A 93 18.41 13.01 20.52
N ASP A 94 18.05 13.13 19.25
CA ASP A 94 16.65 13.11 18.82
C ASP A 94 16.04 11.71 18.86
N ARG A 95 14.76 11.65 19.27
CA ARG A 95 14.00 10.41 19.21
C ARG A 95 13.61 10.12 17.76
N MET A 96 14.14 9.03 17.19
CA MET A 96 13.81 8.58 15.83
C MET A 96 12.33 8.23 15.59
N ALA A 97 11.54 8.02 16.65
CA ALA A 97 10.12 7.66 16.52
C ALA A 97 9.23 8.80 15.97
N PRO A 98 9.30 10.05 16.48
CA PRO A 98 8.75 11.24 15.81
C PRO A 98 9.11 11.36 14.33
N VAL A 99 10.39 11.17 13.97
CA VAL A 99 10.91 11.29 12.59
C VAL A 99 10.25 10.25 11.68
N ALA A 100 10.20 8.99 12.15
CA ALA A 100 9.52 7.90 11.44
C ALA A 100 8.01 8.14 11.27
N LYS A 101 7.35 8.67 12.30
CA LYS A 101 5.92 9.00 12.23
C LYS A 101 5.64 10.14 11.25
N ALA A 102 6.42 11.22 11.27
CA ALA A 102 6.28 12.33 10.33
C ALA A 102 6.51 11.90 8.87
N GLY A 103 7.50 11.03 8.62
CA GLY A 103 7.71 10.42 7.31
C GLY A 103 6.50 9.59 6.84
N TYR A 104 5.92 8.81 7.76
CA TYR A 104 4.79 7.91 7.47
C TYR A 104 3.51 8.68 7.17
N ASP A 105 3.13 9.60 8.06
CA ASP A 105 1.92 10.42 7.93
C ASP A 105 1.98 11.29 6.66
N GLY A 106 3.18 11.74 6.27
CA GLY A 106 3.42 12.51 5.05
C GLY A 106 3.50 11.70 3.74
N THR A 107 3.36 10.37 3.77
CA THR A 107 3.44 9.50 2.58
C THR A 107 2.44 8.34 2.62
N LEU A 108 2.82 7.20 3.21
CA LEU A 108 2.01 5.99 3.28
C LEU A 108 0.68 6.24 4.01
N GLY A 109 0.70 7.01 5.11
CA GLY A 109 -0.48 7.33 5.91
C GLY A 109 -1.61 7.98 5.12
N GLN A 110 -1.30 8.71 4.03
CA GLN A 110 -2.29 9.33 3.15
C GLN A 110 -3.09 8.31 2.31
N TYR A 111 -2.61 7.06 2.22
CA TYR A 111 -3.19 6.01 1.40
C TYR A 111 -3.65 4.77 2.20
N HIS A 112 -3.44 4.76 3.52
CA HIS A 112 -3.97 3.75 4.43
C HIS A 112 -5.16 4.31 5.23
N SER A 113 -6.36 4.34 4.62
CA SER A 113 -7.56 4.93 5.26
C SER A 113 -7.93 4.33 6.62
N TRP A 114 -7.54 3.08 6.89
CA TRP A 114 -7.86 2.37 8.13
C TRP A 114 -6.92 1.17 8.36
N LEU A 115 -5.85 1.32 9.14
CA LEU A 115 -5.17 0.17 9.80
C LEU A 115 -4.18 0.55 10.92
N ILE A 116 -3.86 1.84 11.14
CA ILE A 116 -3.05 2.29 12.30
C ILE A 116 -3.82 3.32 13.15
N ARG A 117 -5.06 2.99 13.51
CA ARG A 117 -5.82 3.65 14.62
C ARG A 117 -6.00 2.77 15.86
N GLN A 118 -5.44 1.55 15.89
CA GLN A 118 -5.24 0.79 17.12
C GLN A 118 -3.76 0.82 17.50
N GLY A 119 -3.44 1.58 18.55
CA GLY A 119 -2.06 1.80 19.01
C GLY A 119 -1.86 3.07 19.82
N SER A 120 -2.78 4.05 19.67
CA SER A 120 -2.88 5.23 20.53
C SER A 120 -4.31 5.32 21.04
N GLY A 121 -4.52 5.00 22.31
CA GLY A 121 -5.80 5.19 22.97
C GLY A 121 -6.01 6.66 23.31
N GLU A 122 -6.42 7.45 22.32
CA GLU A 122 -7.00 8.78 22.50
C GLU A 122 -7.77 9.13 21.22
N ALA A 123 -9.07 8.86 21.24
CA ALA A 123 -9.97 9.22 20.17
C ALA A 123 -10.46 10.65 20.40
N GLU A 124 -9.73 11.63 19.86
CA GLU A 124 -10.26 12.99 19.77
C GLU A 124 -11.56 12.99 18.93
N ALA A 125 -12.61 13.57 19.50
CA ALA A 125 -13.97 13.35 19.05
C ALA A 125 -14.31 14.17 17.80
N VAL A 126 -14.67 13.47 16.71
CA VAL A 126 -15.34 14.11 15.57
C VAL A 126 -16.84 14.18 15.91
N PRO A 127 -17.48 15.37 15.85
CA PRO A 127 -18.87 15.52 16.29
C PRO A 127 -19.86 14.78 15.39
N LYS A 128 -20.94 14.26 16.01
CA LYS A 128 -22.02 13.57 15.31
C LYS A 128 -22.79 14.55 14.43
N GLY A 129 -22.97 14.18 13.15
CA GLY A 129 -23.81 14.90 12.18
C GLY A 129 -24.37 13.94 11.13
N SER A 130 -25.43 13.22 11.49
CA SER A 130 -26.32 12.52 10.54
C SER A 130 -27.56 13.39 10.34
N PRO A 131 -28.23 13.37 9.16
CA PRO A 131 -29.10 12.23 8.83
C PRO A 131 -29.19 11.84 7.34
N GLY A 132 -29.67 10.61 7.08
CA GLY A 132 -30.54 10.35 5.92
C GLY A 132 -30.07 9.31 4.88
N TYR A 133 -30.98 8.36 4.61
CA TYR A 133 -31.03 7.35 3.53
C TYR A 133 -30.28 6.03 3.80
N LEU A 134 -30.93 4.91 4.21
CA LEU A 134 -31.95 4.06 3.50
C LEU A 134 -31.36 3.50 2.19
N TYR A 135 -31.27 2.22 1.85
CA TYR A 135 -31.86 0.91 2.30
C TYR A 135 -30.82 -0.21 1.99
N SER A 136 -30.89 -1.50 2.34
CA SER A 136 -31.81 -2.38 3.11
C SER A 136 -31.06 -3.69 3.52
N GLY A 137 -31.74 -4.69 4.11
CA GLY A 137 -31.15 -5.99 4.51
C GLY A 137 -31.14 -7.10 3.41
N PRO A 138 -30.54 -8.28 3.70
CA PRO A 138 -30.28 -9.34 2.72
C PRO A 138 -31.43 -10.35 2.57
N CYS A 139 -31.70 -10.79 1.33
CA CYS A 139 -32.57 -11.94 1.08
C CYS A 139 -31.77 -13.25 1.10
N ARG A 140 -32.20 -14.22 1.92
CA ARG A 140 -31.82 -15.64 1.81
C ARG A 140 -33.00 -16.42 1.25
N HIS A 141 -32.71 -17.51 0.54
CA HIS A 141 -33.72 -18.44 0.02
C HIS A 141 -34.34 -19.29 1.14
N ALA A 142 -35.67 -19.44 1.10
CA ALA A 142 -36.43 -20.70 1.17
C ALA A 142 -37.92 -20.36 1.22
#